data_AF-A0A7M2J1D8-F1
#
_entry.id   AF-A0A7M2J1D8-F1
#
_cell.length_a   1.000
_cell.length_b   1.000
_cell.length_c   1.000
_cell.angle_alpha   90.00
_cell.angle_beta   90.00
_cell.angle_gamma   90.00
#
_symmetry.space_group_name_H-M   'P 1'
#
loop_
_entity.id
_entity.type
_entity.pdbx_description
1 polymer ?
#
loop_
_entity_poly.entity_id
_entity_poly.type
_entity_poly.pdbx_seq_one_letter_code
_entity_poly.pdbx_strand_id
1 'polypeptide(L)'
;MKQFTSPSVQPVAGRPVDRPSGAAPSARTAFPVVDFAGGPLPPEAIPVRNRPAAAVPSATYQRITDLPTTPAVTRDAIFAPDGDPIPAPDPATGLREYESRSYLNLDDGTTVLAVLDPQTGEWRERAPDSRLPRGPALHRVPQTNTWRSHSAASSSSSSPSLSHSSSASSLSHSASSSSLTATPSPVSLSATLRIDPVWNLGLYTLPVSPAPADTLTFPGKRAFMIGAEQYFMDANFGNPSGAVPNARPHLFSVGAGGNLVSAGRIELNGLFRLNDNRHYLPVGTGFCTVNFDSAWLRWKVVDAGGHGRAEILIEMGGAPDSWVPMLAVDQLSDLFQSVRNIKGYAGHVGAVDLRNSSIDQWVYRYMQGYLRQIVGFCEPAIRSAPTAQKGALIDAYIWRNGYPYDCLASICSALENRRPLPPGMPIFDAFQGLGTVTCSKDGNFNVARISRAMQLHYPDRRRSLVEESLLKIWLEKDAARDNKRKGEVNEAMYEARLTEDGYTVLPGGTYGGGQNGFDRVFEGPAGDIYILEAKHVSFTSTGELASVSLGGTTSSRQMTDSWVRQVLALSQPGTLAAKRVSDALRRGQLFKLLGATSKDGKLVMFKIDMSPVDF
;
A
#
# COMPACT_ATOMS: atom_id res chain seq x y z
N MET A 1 10.60 22.55 -15.78
CA MET A 1 12.06 22.36 -15.84
C MET A 1 12.70 23.39 -14.94
N LYS A 2 13.38 22.98 -13.86
CA LYS A 2 14.18 23.89 -13.04
C LYS A 2 15.65 23.66 -13.44
N GLN A 3 16.24 24.63 -14.11
CA GLN A 3 17.69 24.67 -14.35
C GLN A 3 18.36 25.21 -13.08
N PHE A 4 19.42 24.54 -12.64
CA PHE A 4 20.34 25.06 -11.65
C PHE A 4 21.18 26.17 -12.29
N THR A 5 21.07 27.39 -11.79
CA THR A 5 22.00 28.48 -12.13
C THR A 5 22.86 28.80 -10.91
N SER A 6 24.17 28.60 -11.05
CA SER A 6 25.19 29.08 -10.11
C SER A 6 25.23 30.62 -10.06
N PRO A 7 25.64 31.24 -8.94
CA PRO A 7 25.66 32.70 -8.83
C PRO A 7 26.74 33.31 -9.74
N SER A 8 26.31 34.31 -10.50
CA SER A 8 27.12 35.13 -11.42
C SER A 8 28.11 36.03 -10.67
N VAL A 9 29.40 35.86 -10.96
CA VAL A 9 30.46 36.82 -10.64
C VAL A 9 30.46 37.92 -11.71
N GLN A 10 30.52 39.19 -11.30
CA GLN A 10 30.55 40.34 -12.20
C GLN A 10 31.85 40.39 -13.03
N PRO A 11 31.81 40.71 -14.35
CA PRO A 11 33.00 40.76 -15.19
C PRO A 11 33.70 42.12 -15.10
N VAL A 12 35.02 42.09 -14.87
CA VAL A 12 35.94 43.21 -15.07
C VAL A 12 36.47 43.15 -16.51
N ALA A 13 36.47 44.30 -17.19
CA ALA A 13 36.84 44.45 -18.60
C ALA A 13 38.36 44.62 -18.82
N GLY A 14 38.91 44.04 -19.89
CA GLY A 14 40.27 44.38 -20.36
C GLY A 14 40.93 43.48 -21.42
N ARG A 15 40.61 43.75 -22.71
CA ARG A 15 41.40 43.63 -23.97
C ARG A 15 42.07 42.30 -24.45
N PRO A 16 42.29 42.17 -25.79
CA PRO A 16 42.23 40.89 -26.54
C PRO A 16 43.55 40.45 -27.18
N VAL A 17 43.74 39.16 -27.50
CA VAL A 17 44.63 38.70 -28.60
C VAL A 17 44.19 37.32 -29.14
N ASP A 18 43.96 37.28 -30.46
CA ASP A 18 44.08 36.25 -31.51
C ASP A 18 43.37 34.88 -31.51
N ARG A 19 42.58 34.71 -32.58
CA ARG A 19 42.24 33.45 -33.26
C ARG A 19 43.44 32.95 -34.08
N PRO A 20 43.52 31.63 -34.29
CA PRO A 20 43.56 31.17 -35.67
C PRO A 20 42.53 30.09 -36.00
N SER A 21 42.13 30.13 -37.26
CA SER A 21 41.16 29.28 -37.97
C SER A 21 41.69 27.87 -38.25
N GLY A 22 40.81 26.88 -38.41
CA GLY A 22 41.15 25.67 -39.18
C GLY A 22 40.33 24.40 -38.90
N ALA A 23 39.47 24.04 -39.87
CA ALA A 23 39.11 22.69 -40.33
C ALA A 23 38.31 21.71 -39.45
N ALA A 24 37.16 21.27 -39.98
CA ALA A 24 36.69 19.87 -39.94
C ALA A 24 37.23 19.15 -41.21
N PRO A 25 37.17 17.80 -41.42
CA PRO A 25 36.52 16.71 -40.64
C PRO A 25 37.30 15.34 -40.55
N SER A 26 36.66 14.33 -39.94
CA SER A 26 36.71 12.86 -40.23
C SER A 26 37.62 11.86 -39.45
N ALA A 27 36.92 10.84 -38.90
CA ALA A 27 37.15 9.39 -38.72
C ALA A 27 38.50 8.72 -38.33
N ARG A 28 38.41 7.92 -37.24
CA ARG A 28 39.09 6.65 -36.84
C ARG A 28 40.63 6.55 -36.79
N THR A 29 41.15 6.29 -35.59
CA THR A 29 42.14 5.21 -35.29
C THR A 29 42.21 4.93 -33.78
N ALA A 30 42.86 3.82 -33.43
CA ALA A 30 42.59 2.93 -32.30
C ALA A 30 43.70 2.90 -31.20
N PHE A 31 43.26 2.53 -29.97
CA PHE A 31 43.95 1.91 -28.79
C PHE A 31 45.18 2.60 -28.12
N PRO A 32 45.39 2.40 -26.80
CA PRO A 32 45.85 1.12 -26.25
C PRO A 32 44.92 0.47 -25.20
N VAL A 33 44.97 -0.85 -25.23
CA VAL A 33 44.51 -1.83 -24.24
C VAL A 33 45.35 -1.69 -22.96
N VAL A 34 44.71 -1.73 -21.79
CA VAL A 34 45.37 -2.06 -20.52
C VAL A 34 45.07 -3.52 -20.22
N ASP A 35 46.12 -4.34 -20.22
CA ASP A 35 46.12 -5.74 -19.84
C ASP A 35 46.09 -5.85 -18.30
N PHE A 36 45.06 -6.51 -17.76
CA PHE A 36 45.00 -6.92 -16.35
C PHE A 36 45.03 -8.45 -16.25
N ALA A 37 45.96 -9.10 -16.93
CA ALA A 37 46.41 -10.46 -16.63
C ALA A 37 47.84 -10.43 -16.06
N GLY A 38 47.97 -10.15 -14.76
CA GLY A 38 49.27 -10.18 -14.07
C GLY A 38 49.22 -9.68 -12.63
N GLY A 39 48.72 -10.51 -11.71
CA GLY A 39 48.77 -10.26 -10.26
C GLY A 39 48.71 -11.58 -9.49
N PRO A 40 49.38 -11.68 -8.32
CA PRO A 40 50.01 -12.91 -7.82
C PRO A 40 49.04 -13.98 -7.27
N LEU A 41 49.53 -15.22 -7.28
CA LEU A 41 48.88 -16.43 -6.75
C LEU A 41 48.35 -16.27 -5.31
N PRO A 42 47.20 -16.88 -4.98
CA PRO A 42 46.62 -16.82 -3.63
C PRO A 42 47.44 -17.63 -2.61
N PRO A 43 47.56 -17.19 -1.36
CA PRO A 43 48.22 -17.97 -0.31
C PRO A 43 47.38 -19.20 0.09
N GLU A 44 48.09 -20.30 0.35
CA GLU A 44 47.59 -21.60 0.77
C GLU A 44 46.61 -21.56 1.96
N ALA A 45 45.66 -22.51 1.91
CA ALA A 45 44.65 -22.73 2.94
C ALA A 45 45.28 -23.17 4.27
N ILE A 46 45.00 -22.42 5.34
CA ILE A 46 45.31 -22.82 6.71
C ILE A 46 44.17 -23.72 7.23
N PRO A 47 44.45 -24.95 7.72
CA PRO A 47 43.41 -25.84 8.23
C PRO A 47 42.90 -25.38 9.61
N VAL A 48 41.60 -25.09 9.71
CA VAL A 48 40.94 -24.77 10.98
C VAL A 48 40.79 -26.03 11.82
N ARG A 49 41.47 -26.04 12.97
CA ARG A 49 41.47 -27.11 13.96
C ARG A 49 40.24 -26.96 14.87
N ASN A 50 39.32 -27.93 14.82
CA ASN A 50 38.21 -28.04 15.77
C ASN A 50 38.72 -28.39 17.18
N ARG A 51 38.39 -27.57 18.19
CA ARG A 51 38.21 -27.98 19.60
C ARG A 51 37.34 -26.98 20.38
N PRO A 52 36.68 -27.42 21.47
CA PRO A 52 35.34 -26.99 21.87
C PRO A 52 35.33 -25.83 22.88
N ALA A 53 34.32 -24.96 22.82
CA ALA A 53 34.07 -23.97 23.86
C ALA A 53 32.93 -24.42 24.78
N ALA A 54 33.20 -24.30 26.07
CA ALA A 54 32.42 -24.74 27.22
C ALA A 54 31.09 -24.00 27.42
N ALA A 55 30.22 -24.58 28.24
CA ALA A 55 28.87 -24.11 28.54
C ALA A 55 28.78 -23.18 29.78
N VAL A 56 27.80 -22.25 29.73
CA VAL A 56 27.05 -21.57 30.84
C VAL A 56 27.78 -20.37 31.52
N PRO A 57 27.12 -19.24 31.96
CA PRO A 57 25.73 -19.03 32.39
C PRO A 57 24.90 -17.86 31.82
N SER A 58 23.58 -17.99 32.00
CA SER A 58 22.52 -16.99 31.87
C SER A 58 22.81 -15.67 32.60
N ALA A 59 22.52 -14.55 31.94
CA ALA A 59 22.43 -13.24 32.56
C ALA A 59 20.98 -12.73 32.51
N THR A 60 20.36 -12.70 33.69
CA THR A 60 19.12 -11.99 33.98
C THR A 60 19.40 -10.49 33.96
N TYR A 61 18.61 -9.69 33.25
CA TYR A 61 18.63 -8.23 33.42
C TYR A 61 17.23 -7.65 33.64
N GLN A 62 17.17 -6.76 34.62
CA GLN A 62 16.00 -6.16 35.25
C GLN A 62 15.22 -5.22 34.32
N ARG A 63 13.92 -5.11 34.57
CA ARG A 63 12.95 -4.26 33.85
C ARG A 63 13.28 -2.77 33.99
N ILE A 64 13.23 -2.06 32.87
CA ILE A 64 13.07 -0.60 32.84
C ILE A 64 11.56 -0.32 32.87
N THR A 65 10.96 -0.39 34.05
CA THR A 65 9.66 0.20 34.35
C THR A 65 9.90 1.07 35.56
N ASP A 66 10.15 2.37 35.34
CA ASP A 66 9.95 3.46 36.30
C ASP A 66 10.32 4.80 35.64
N LEU A 67 9.49 5.26 34.71
CA LEU A 67 9.39 6.67 34.33
C LEU A 67 7.89 7.01 34.23
N PRO A 68 7.41 8.06 34.92
CA PRO A 68 6.00 8.42 34.92
C PRO A 68 5.58 8.83 33.51
N THR A 69 4.72 8.02 32.89
CA THR A 69 4.12 8.34 31.59
C THR A 69 2.94 9.27 31.86
N THR A 70 2.98 10.49 31.33
CA THR A 70 1.81 11.37 31.28
C THR A 70 0.63 10.62 30.65
N PRO A 71 -0.59 10.71 31.21
CA PRO A 71 -1.72 9.95 30.71
C PRO A 71 -2.04 10.35 29.27
N ALA A 72 -2.11 9.36 28.38
CA ALA A 72 -2.64 9.53 27.05
C ALA A 72 -4.10 9.99 27.17
N VAL A 73 -4.43 11.12 26.53
CA VAL A 73 -5.83 11.54 26.39
C VAL A 73 -6.51 10.54 25.44
N THR A 74 -7.24 9.59 26.02
CA THR A 74 -8.21 8.77 25.27
C THR A 74 -9.31 9.68 24.76
N ARG A 75 -9.46 9.79 23.44
CA ARG A 75 -10.63 10.40 22.81
C ARG A 75 -11.56 9.27 22.41
N ASP A 76 -12.65 9.10 23.16
CA ASP A 76 -13.65 8.07 22.91
C ASP A 76 -14.30 8.27 21.53
N ALA A 77 -14.27 7.23 20.70
CA ALA A 77 -15.15 7.12 19.54
C ALA A 77 -16.54 6.73 20.04
N ILE A 78 -17.56 7.57 19.80
CA ILE A 78 -18.90 7.35 20.34
C ILE A 78 -19.85 6.84 19.26
N PHE A 79 -20.03 5.53 19.16
CA PHE A 79 -21.14 4.90 18.43
C PHE A 79 -22.39 4.79 19.33
N ALA A 80 -23.57 4.63 18.73
CA ALA A 80 -24.78 4.21 19.44
C ALA A 80 -24.58 2.77 19.97
N PRO A 81 -25.04 2.45 21.19
CA PRO A 81 -24.94 1.10 21.73
C PRO A 81 -25.99 0.17 21.10
N ASP A 82 -25.60 -1.09 20.86
CA ASP A 82 -26.54 -2.17 20.61
C ASP A 82 -27.39 -2.41 21.86
N GLY A 83 -28.73 -2.41 21.70
CA GLY A 83 -29.63 -3.11 22.62
C GLY A 83 -30.55 -2.29 23.53
N ASP A 84 -30.41 -0.96 23.67
CA ASP A 84 -31.44 -0.14 24.32
C ASP A 84 -32.42 0.41 23.28
N PRO A 85 -33.75 0.26 23.44
CA PRO A 85 -34.70 0.81 22.50
C PRO A 85 -34.65 2.33 22.59
N ILE A 86 -34.07 2.98 21.57
CA ILE A 86 -34.21 4.42 21.35
C ILE A 86 -35.70 4.77 21.53
N PRO A 87 -36.06 5.78 22.36
CA PRO A 87 -37.46 6.11 22.64
C PRO A 87 -38.29 6.26 21.36
N ALA A 88 -39.59 5.99 21.46
CA ALA A 88 -40.52 6.20 20.35
C ALA A 88 -40.43 7.66 19.86
N PRO A 89 -40.55 7.90 18.53
CA PRO A 89 -40.43 9.25 17.99
C PRO A 89 -41.57 10.13 18.51
N ASP A 90 -41.25 11.37 18.83
CA ASP A 90 -42.23 12.39 19.21
C ASP A 90 -43.31 12.50 18.11
N PRO A 91 -44.61 12.35 18.43
CA PRO A 91 -45.67 12.36 17.42
C PRO A 91 -45.85 13.70 16.68
N ALA A 92 -45.47 14.81 17.29
CA ALA A 92 -45.57 16.15 16.72
C ALA A 92 -44.38 16.49 15.83
N THR A 93 -43.16 16.08 16.23
CA THR A 93 -41.93 16.47 15.53
C THR A 93 -41.27 15.33 14.74
N GLY A 94 -41.53 14.07 15.08
CA GLY A 94 -40.88 12.88 14.50
C GLY A 94 -39.44 12.66 14.97
N LEU A 95 -38.97 13.41 15.97
CA LEU A 95 -37.62 13.31 16.55
C LEU A 95 -37.57 12.28 17.68
N ARG A 96 -36.42 11.62 17.83
CA ARG A 96 -36.10 10.80 19.01
C ARG A 96 -34.91 11.41 19.74
N GLU A 97 -35.05 11.66 21.03
CA GLU A 97 -33.94 12.13 21.88
C GLU A 97 -33.46 10.99 22.78
N TYR A 98 -32.17 10.66 22.70
CA TYR A 98 -31.53 9.68 23.57
C TYR A 98 -30.12 10.13 23.93
N GLU A 99 -29.77 10.15 25.22
CA GLU A 99 -28.48 10.64 25.73
C GLU A 99 -28.05 12.01 25.15
N SER A 100 -28.98 12.97 25.10
CA SER A 100 -28.76 14.33 24.57
C SER A 100 -28.39 14.37 23.09
N ARG A 101 -28.87 13.40 22.31
CA ARG A 101 -28.68 13.31 20.86
C ARG A 101 -30.01 13.06 20.16
N SER A 102 -30.16 13.70 19.01
CA SER A 102 -31.33 13.59 18.16
C SER A 102 -31.17 12.50 17.09
N TYR A 103 -32.16 11.63 16.96
CA TYR A 103 -32.23 10.60 15.93
C TYR A 103 -33.51 10.77 15.11
N LEU A 104 -33.43 10.44 13.82
CA LEU A 104 -34.53 10.54 12.87
C LEU A 104 -34.75 9.22 12.14
N ASN A 105 -36.01 8.80 12.02
CA ASN A 105 -36.39 7.65 11.22
C ASN A 105 -36.57 8.08 9.76
N LEU A 106 -35.87 7.43 8.84
CA LEU A 106 -36.06 7.65 7.42
C LEU A 106 -37.24 6.79 6.90
N ASP A 107 -37.80 7.20 5.77
CA ASP A 107 -38.89 6.50 5.10
C ASP A 107 -38.48 5.14 4.50
N ASP A 108 -37.18 4.89 4.36
CA ASP A 108 -36.60 3.58 4.00
C ASP A 108 -36.49 2.59 5.19
N GLY A 109 -36.93 3.00 6.38
CA GLY A 109 -36.91 2.19 7.61
C GLY A 109 -35.62 2.28 8.43
N THR A 110 -34.61 3.04 7.97
CA THR A 110 -33.38 3.29 8.73
C THR A 110 -33.58 4.34 9.83
N THR A 111 -32.68 4.38 10.81
CA THR A 111 -32.63 5.42 11.84
C THR A 111 -31.24 6.04 11.84
N VAL A 112 -31.18 7.36 11.66
CA VAL A 112 -29.92 8.10 11.54
C VAL A 112 -29.74 9.06 12.71
N LEU A 113 -28.47 9.28 13.11
CA LEU A 113 -28.12 10.37 14.03
C LEU A 113 -28.24 11.68 13.26
N ALA A 114 -29.00 12.63 13.78
CA ALA A 114 -29.22 13.92 13.15
C ALA A 114 -28.80 15.07 14.06
N VAL A 115 -28.43 16.19 13.46
CA VAL A 115 -28.20 17.45 14.17
C VAL A 115 -28.81 18.59 13.38
N LEU A 116 -29.38 19.56 14.09
CA LEU A 116 -29.84 20.79 13.50
C LEU A 116 -28.64 21.65 13.11
N ASP A 117 -28.51 21.97 11.83
CA ASP A 117 -27.44 22.82 11.33
C ASP A 117 -27.71 24.28 11.75
N PRO A 118 -26.85 24.90 12.57
CA PRO A 118 -27.06 26.26 13.07
C PRO A 118 -26.92 27.33 11.98
N GLN A 119 -26.36 27.02 10.81
CA GLN A 119 -26.20 27.97 9.70
C GLN A 119 -27.39 27.97 8.74
N THR A 120 -28.04 26.82 8.54
CA THR A 120 -29.16 26.66 7.59
C THR A 120 -30.52 26.47 8.26
N GLY A 121 -30.55 26.07 9.54
CA GLY A 121 -31.76 25.71 10.26
C GLY A 121 -32.37 24.36 9.84
N GLU A 122 -31.66 23.57 9.03
CA GLU A 122 -32.12 22.28 8.54
C GLU A 122 -31.58 21.11 9.37
N TRP A 123 -32.38 20.04 9.49
CA TRP A 123 -31.91 18.80 10.09
C TRP A 123 -31.03 18.04 9.11
N ARG A 124 -29.86 17.59 9.55
CA ARG A 124 -28.90 16.86 8.72
C ARG A 124 -28.39 15.62 9.43
N GLU A 125 -28.16 14.57 8.67
CA GLU A 125 -27.50 13.37 9.18
C GLU A 125 -26.04 13.67 9.61
N ARG A 126 -25.59 13.00 10.67
CA ARG A 126 -24.27 13.13 11.26
C ARG A 126 -23.56 11.77 11.30
N ALA A 127 -22.48 11.64 10.54
CA ALA A 127 -21.61 10.47 10.56
C ALA A 127 -20.83 10.36 11.91
N PRO A 128 -20.54 9.14 12.42
CA PRO A 128 -19.93 8.94 13.74
C PRO A 128 -18.52 9.55 13.92
N ASP A 129 -17.76 9.67 12.83
CA ASP A 129 -16.42 10.26 12.78
C ASP A 129 -16.42 11.78 12.56
N SER A 130 -17.59 12.39 12.37
CA SER A 130 -17.76 13.82 12.15
C SER A 130 -18.39 14.52 13.35
N ARG A 131 -17.78 15.64 13.76
CA ARG A 131 -18.37 16.60 14.73
C ARG A 131 -19.35 17.59 14.11
N LEU A 132 -19.51 17.57 12.79
CA LEU A 132 -20.34 18.53 12.04
C LEU A 132 -21.50 17.82 11.32
N PRO A 133 -22.66 18.49 11.14
CA PRO A 133 -23.71 18.04 10.21
C PRO A 133 -23.13 17.93 8.81
N ARG A 134 -23.09 16.72 8.24
CA ARG A 134 -22.43 16.46 6.93
C ARG A 134 -23.26 15.60 5.98
N GLY A 135 -24.40 15.09 6.43
CA GLY A 135 -25.35 14.36 5.60
C GLY A 135 -26.33 15.26 4.82
N PRO A 136 -27.16 14.66 3.96
CA PRO A 136 -28.17 15.38 3.20
C PRO A 136 -29.15 16.10 4.14
N ALA A 137 -29.77 17.18 3.62
CA ALA A 137 -30.87 17.82 4.34
C ALA A 137 -32.03 16.83 4.45
N LEU A 138 -32.50 16.65 5.67
CA LEU A 138 -33.60 15.77 6.02
C LEU A 138 -34.84 16.62 6.21
N HIS A 139 -35.91 16.24 5.52
CA HIS A 139 -37.19 16.93 5.62
C HIS A 139 -38.26 15.96 6.12
N ARG A 140 -39.06 16.42 7.07
CA ARG A 140 -40.16 15.63 7.63
C ARG A 140 -41.18 15.33 6.55
N VAL A 141 -41.60 14.08 6.45
CA VAL A 141 -42.71 13.68 5.59
C VAL A 141 -44.02 14.12 6.27
N PRO A 142 -44.91 14.87 5.59
CA PRO A 142 -46.15 15.35 6.20
C PRO A 142 -47.01 14.19 6.73
N GLN A 143 -47.58 14.36 7.91
CA GLN A 143 -48.49 13.40 8.57
C GLN A 143 -47.87 12.05 8.96
N THR A 144 -46.54 11.90 8.93
CA THR A 144 -45.82 10.72 9.43
C THR A 144 -44.77 11.09 10.48
N ASN A 145 -44.19 10.09 11.14
CA ASN A 145 -43.03 10.25 12.04
C ASN A 145 -41.70 9.99 11.32
N THR A 146 -41.67 10.08 9.98
CA THR A 146 -40.50 9.76 9.15
C THR A 146 -39.98 10.96 8.36
N TRP A 147 -38.74 10.87 7.93
CA TRP A 147 -37.99 11.93 7.26
C TRP A 147 -37.42 11.42 5.93
N ARG A 148 -37.23 12.31 4.95
CA ARG A 148 -36.69 11.97 3.62
C ARG A 148 -35.50 12.86 3.26
N SER A 149 -34.52 12.29 2.56
CA SER A 149 -33.43 13.05 1.94
C SER A 149 -33.82 13.55 0.54
N HIS A 150 -33.52 14.80 0.18
CA HIS A 150 -33.66 15.28 -1.19
C HIS A 150 -32.45 14.84 -2.05
N SER A 151 -32.65 13.87 -2.95
CA SER A 151 -31.82 13.67 -4.14
C SER A 151 -32.63 14.09 -5.38
N ALA A 152 -32.05 14.91 -6.26
CA ALA A 152 -32.72 15.39 -7.47
C ALA A 152 -32.83 14.30 -8.54
N ALA A 153 -34.07 14.12 -9.04
CA ALA A 153 -34.54 13.33 -10.20
C ALA A 153 -34.46 11.78 -10.10
N SER A 154 -35.51 11.06 -9.65
CA SER A 154 -36.76 10.61 -10.34
C SER A 154 -36.55 9.38 -11.25
N SER A 155 -37.34 8.29 -11.26
CA SER A 155 -38.70 8.03 -10.76
C SER A 155 -39.11 6.55 -10.92
N SER A 156 -39.84 6.02 -9.92
CA SER A 156 -40.96 5.05 -9.95
C SER A 156 -40.89 3.72 -10.71
N SER A 157 -41.08 2.61 -9.99
CA SER A 157 -42.26 1.74 -10.15
C SER A 157 -42.49 0.87 -8.90
N SER A 158 -43.76 0.53 -8.66
CA SER A 158 -44.33 0.16 -7.36
C SER A 158 -44.67 -1.34 -7.23
N SER A 159 -44.82 -1.77 -5.96
CA SER A 159 -45.70 -2.87 -5.45
C SER A 159 -45.19 -4.34 -5.48
N PRO A 160 -45.74 -5.26 -4.65
CA PRO A 160 -45.69 -5.24 -3.17
C PRO A 160 -45.42 -6.62 -2.51
N SER A 161 -45.16 -6.59 -1.20
CA SER A 161 -45.48 -7.60 -0.16
C SER A 161 -45.06 -9.08 -0.32
N LEU A 162 -44.40 -9.62 0.71
CA LEU A 162 -44.84 -10.83 1.42
C LEU A 162 -44.17 -10.91 2.81
N SER A 163 -45.03 -11.09 3.81
CA SER A 163 -44.81 -11.13 5.24
C SER A 163 -44.57 -12.55 5.74
N HIS A 164 -43.64 -12.75 6.69
CA HIS A 164 -43.67 -13.78 7.75
C HIS A 164 -42.74 -13.30 8.89
N SER A 165 -43.27 -12.72 9.98
CA SER A 165 -43.72 -13.38 11.21
C SER A 165 -42.67 -14.27 11.90
N SER A 166 -41.93 -13.64 12.81
CA SER A 166 -41.70 -14.01 14.22
C SER A 166 -41.50 -15.48 14.61
N SER A 167 -40.38 -15.74 15.30
CA SER A 167 -40.40 -16.47 16.58
C SER A 167 -39.21 -16.06 17.43
N ALA A 168 -39.54 -15.61 18.65
CA ALA A 168 -38.63 -15.30 19.73
C ALA A 168 -38.37 -16.56 20.58
N SER A 169 -37.16 -16.65 21.12
CA SER A 169 -36.84 -17.48 22.29
C SER A 169 -35.51 -16.97 22.83
N SER A 170 -35.55 -16.03 23.79
CA SER A 170 -35.66 -16.24 25.24
C SER A 170 -34.29 -16.48 25.88
N LEU A 171 -33.85 -15.40 26.55
CA LEU A 171 -32.75 -15.30 27.49
C LEU A 171 -32.80 -16.38 28.58
N SER A 172 -31.63 -16.89 28.97
CA SER A 172 -31.40 -17.39 30.32
C SER A 172 -30.13 -16.75 30.87
N HIS A 173 -30.31 -15.80 31.78
CA HIS A 173 -29.28 -15.28 32.66
C HIS A 173 -28.88 -16.34 33.69
N SER A 174 -27.59 -16.44 33.98
CA SER A 174 -27.12 -16.93 35.27
C SER A 174 -25.87 -16.12 35.63
N ALA A 175 -26.07 -15.19 36.56
CA ALA A 175 -25.01 -14.47 37.24
C ALA A 175 -24.49 -15.34 38.38
N SER A 176 -23.17 -15.38 38.57
CA SER A 176 -22.54 -15.73 39.83
C SER A 176 -21.21 -15.01 39.93
N SER A 177 -21.05 -14.28 41.04
CA SER A 177 -19.95 -13.37 41.32
C SER A 177 -18.78 -14.08 42.02
N SER A 178 -17.58 -13.70 41.60
CA SER A 178 -16.35 -13.47 42.37
C SER A 178 -15.69 -14.62 43.17
N SER A 179 -14.48 -14.99 42.74
CA SER A 179 -13.35 -15.22 43.66
C SER A 179 -12.02 -14.90 42.99
N LEU A 180 -11.33 -13.89 43.54
CA LEU A 180 -9.95 -13.52 43.24
C LEU A 180 -9.01 -14.58 43.82
N THR A 181 -8.30 -15.31 42.97
CA THR A 181 -6.93 -15.87 43.15
C THR A 181 -6.68 -16.93 42.08
N ALA A 182 -6.13 -16.54 40.94
CA ALA A 182 -5.50 -17.49 40.02
C ALA A 182 -4.37 -16.80 39.25
N THR A 183 -3.18 -17.36 39.39
CA THR A 183 -2.00 -17.16 38.54
C THR A 183 -2.38 -17.15 37.05
N PRO A 184 -1.71 -16.35 36.21
CA PRO A 184 -2.08 -16.23 34.79
C PRO A 184 -1.81 -17.56 34.07
N SER A 185 -2.86 -18.34 33.89
CA SER A 185 -2.89 -19.38 32.86
C SER A 185 -2.93 -18.70 31.49
N PRO A 186 -2.27 -19.26 30.47
CA PRO A 186 -2.36 -18.73 29.11
C PRO A 186 -3.84 -18.68 28.72
N VAL A 187 -4.24 -17.54 28.14
CA VAL A 187 -5.59 -17.37 27.60
C VAL A 187 -5.80 -18.47 26.57
N SER A 188 -6.53 -19.52 26.95
CA SER A 188 -7.22 -20.35 25.98
C SER A 188 -8.23 -19.43 25.33
N LEU A 189 -7.89 -18.95 24.14
CA LEU A 189 -8.87 -18.55 23.14
C LEU A 189 -9.91 -19.68 23.14
N SER A 190 -11.16 -19.37 23.52
CA SER A 190 -12.29 -20.20 23.12
C SER A 190 -12.07 -20.56 21.67
N ALA A 191 -12.16 -21.85 21.32
CA ALA A 191 -11.81 -22.37 20.00
C ALA A 191 -12.62 -21.69 18.88
N THR A 192 -12.25 -20.47 18.50
CA THR A 192 -12.55 -19.86 17.23
C THR A 192 -11.80 -20.70 16.21
N LEU A 193 -12.54 -21.24 15.24
CA LEU A 193 -12.00 -21.96 14.11
C LEU A 193 -10.85 -21.14 13.52
N ARG A 194 -9.65 -21.71 13.46
CA ARG A 194 -8.48 -21.06 12.85
C ARG A 194 -8.84 -20.66 11.40
N ILE A 195 -8.76 -19.38 11.08
CA ILE A 195 -8.99 -18.84 9.74
C ILE A 195 -7.71 -18.96 8.93
N ASP A 196 -6.54 -18.77 9.55
CA ASP A 196 -5.25 -18.76 8.88
C ASP A 196 -5.01 -20.01 8.01
N PRO A 197 -4.73 -19.85 6.71
CA PRO A 197 -4.54 -20.99 5.83
C PRO A 197 -3.22 -21.71 6.12
N VAL A 198 -3.18 -23.00 5.81
CA VAL A 198 -1.93 -23.78 5.75
C VAL A 198 -1.72 -24.21 4.30
N TRP A 199 -0.80 -23.53 3.62
CA TRP A 199 -0.45 -23.85 2.24
C TRP A 199 0.70 -24.85 2.17
N ASN A 200 0.56 -25.86 1.30
CA ASN A 200 1.69 -26.68 0.88
C ASN A 200 1.92 -26.46 -0.63
N LEU A 201 2.67 -25.43 -0.98
CA LEU A 201 2.88 -25.01 -2.36
C LEU A 201 3.63 -26.04 -3.21
N GLY A 202 4.42 -26.92 -2.59
CA GLY A 202 5.08 -28.03 -3.27
C GLY A 202 4.08 -28.93 -4.02
N LEU A 203 2.83 -28.95 -3.56
CA LEU A 203 1.72 -29.67 -4.16
C LEU A 203 1.16 -29.03 -5.44
N TYR A 204 1.47 -27.76 -5.69
CA TYR A 204 0.95 -26.97 -6.82
C TYR A 204 2.03 -26.65 -7.85
N THR A 205 3.31 -26.68 -7.46
CA THR A 205 4.43 -26.58 -8.40
C THR A 205 4.45 -27.76 -9.35
N LEU A 206 4.56 -27.46 -10.64
CA LEU A 206 4.74 -28.43 -11.70
C LEU A 206 6.02 -29.24 -11.44
N PRO A 207 5.96 -30.57 -11.47
CA PRO A 207 7.15 -31.39 -11.37
C PRO A 207 8.05 -31.11 -12.57
N VAL A 208 9.31 -30.80 -12.29
CA VAL A 208 10.32 -30.59 -13.33
C VAL A 208 11.01 -31.92 -13.57
N SER A 209 10.89 -32.46 -14.79
CA SER A 209 11.72 -33.58 -15.20
C SER A 209 13.18 -33.12 -15.27
N PRO A 210 14.17 -33.94 -14.83
CA PRO A 210 15.58 -33.60 -15.00
C PRO A 210 15.82 -33.27 -16.48
N ALA A 211 16.49 -32.15 -16.73
CA ALA A 211 16.76 -31.70 -18.09
C ALA A 211 17.40 -32.87 -18.88
N PRO A 212 16.93 -33.17 -20.10
CA PRO A 212 17.61 -34.17 -20.93
C PRO A 212 19.09 -33.79 -21.07
N ALA A 213 19.96 -34.81 -21.09
CA ALA A 213 21.42 -34.63 -21.03
C ALA A 213 22.00 -33.68 -22.11
N ASP A 214 21.24 -33.41 -23.17
CA ASP A 214 21.55 -32.45 -24.23
C ASP A 214 20.73 -31.14 -24.08
N THR A 215 21.11 -30.30 -23.13
CA THR A 215 20.56 -28.94 -23.04
C THR A 215 21.05 -28.09 -24.21
N LEU A 216 20.19 -27.88 -25.21
CA LEU A 216 20.43 -26.91 -26.30
C LEU A 216 20.72 -25.53 -25.71
N THR A 217 21.83 -24.92 -26.10
CA THR A 217 22.22 -23.56 -25.68
C THR A 217 22.11 -22.58 -26.84
N PHE A 218 21.47 -21.43 -26.61
CA PHE A 218 21.38 -20.35 -27.58
C PHE A 218 22.06 -19.09 -27.02
N PRO A 219 23.01 -18.46 -27.75
CA PRO A 219 23.69 -17.25 -27.30
C PRO A 219 22.72 -16.14 -26.91
N GLY A 220 22.96 -15.50 -25.76
CA GLY A 220 22.11 -14.42 -25.23
C GLY A 220 20.75 -14.87 -24.69
N LYS A 221 20.48 -16.19 -24.63
CA LYS A 221 19.26 -16.76 -24.04
C LYS A 221 19.59 -17.57 -22.80
N ARG A 222 18.66 -17.56 -21.84
CA ARG A 222 18.66 -18.47 -20.69
C ARG A 222 17.57 -19.51 -20.86
N ALA A 223 17.91 -20.78 -20.64
CA ALA A 223 16.97 -21.89 -20.64
C ALA A 223 16.28 -22.01 -19.27
N PHE A 224 15.04 -22.48 -19.27
CA PHE A 224 14.27 -22.81 -18.07
C PHE A 224 13.19 -23.84 -18.41
N MET A 225 12.65 -24.52 -17.40
CA MET A 225 11.62 -25.54 -17.56
C MET A 225 10.28 -25.05 -17.03
N ILE A 226 9.19 -25.29 -17.76
CA ILE A 226 7.82 -25.22 -17.25
C ILE A 226 7.26 -26.65 -17.28
N GLY A 227 7.22 -27.30 -16.11
CA GLY A 227 6.94 -28.73 -16.04
C GLY A 227 7.97 -29.55 -16.81
N ALA A 228 7.52 -30.36 -17.78
CA ALA A 228 8.38 -31.17 -18.63
C ALA A 228 8.86 -30.46 -19.91
N GLU A 229 8.40 -29.24 -20.18
CA GLU A 229 8.68 -28.51 -21.42
C GLU A 229 9.82 -27.49 -21.20
N GLN A 230 10.79 -27.46 -22.12
CA GLN A 230 11.91 -26.51 -22.08
C GLN A 230 11.59 -25.24 -22.87
N TYR A 231 11.86 -24.10 -22.23
CA TYR A 231 11.67 -22.77 -22.79
C TYR A 231 12.94 -21.92 -22.67
N PHE A 232 12.98 -20.85 -23.45
CA PHE A 232 14.08 -19.89 -23.50
C PHE A 232 13.54 -18.48 -23.37
N MET A 233 14.27 -17.62 -22.68
CA MET A 233 14.02 -16.19 -22.64
C MET A 233 15.33 -15.43 -22.78
N ASP A 234 15.25 -14.13 -22.99
CA ASP A 234 16.46 -13.30 -23.04
C ASP A 234 17.24 -13.38 -21.73
N ALA A 235 18.55 -13.62 -21.80
CA ALA A 235 19.39 -13.78 -20.61
C ALA A 235 19.41 -12.51 -19.74
N ASN A 236 19.19 -11.34 -20.35
CA ASN A 236 19.13 -10.06 -19.63
C ASN A 236 17.72 -9.70 -19.14
N PHE A 237 16.71 -10.53 -19.44
CA PHE A 237 15.35 -10.28 -18.96
C PHE A 237 15.29 -10.33 -17.42
N GLY A 238 14.82 -9.24 -16.81
CA GLY A 238 14.74 -9.10 -15.35
C GLY A 238 16.09 -8.84 -14.68
N ASN A 239 17.15 -8.49 -15.41
CA ASN A 239 18.44 -8.10 -14.83
C ASN A 239 18.45 -6.59 -14.47
N PRO A 240 18.42 -6.21 -13.18
CA PRO A 240 18.45 -4.81 -12.77
C PRO A 240 19.80 -4.12 -13.04
N SER A 241 20.91 -4.86 -13.20
CA SER A 241 22.27 -4.29 -13.32
C SER A 241 22.88 -4.33 -14.73
N GLY A 242 22.25 -4.97 -15.73
CA GLY A 242 22.80 -5.12 -17.09
C GLY A 242 22.56 -3.94 -18.07
N ALA A 243 23.45 -3.73 -19.03
CA ALA A 243 23.41 -2.66 -20.04
C ALA A 243 22.25 -2.72 -21.05
N VAL A 244 21.28 -3.63 -20.89
CA VAL A 244 20.11 -3.76 -21.78
C VAL A 244 18.82 -3.91 -20.97
N PRO A 245 18.26 -2.81 -20.41
CA PRO A 245 17.01 -2.81 -19.65
C PRO A 245 15.74 -3.08 -20.49
N ASN A 246 15.89 -3.35 -21.79
CA ASN A 246 14.80 -3.51 -22.77
C ASN A 246 14.73 -4.92 -23.38
N ALA A 247 15.32 -5.92 -22.72
CA ALA A 247 15.14 -7.31 -23.15
C ALA A 247 13.65 -7.60 -23.25
N ARG A 248 13.18 -7.95 -24.46
CA ARG A 248 11.75 -8.13 -24.71
C ARG A 248 11.23 -9.29 -23.86
N PRO A 249 10.02 -9.20 -23.30
CA PRO A 249 9.45 -10.24 -22.45
C PRO A 249 8.96 -11.44 -23.28
N HIS A 250 9.70 -11.90 -24.29
CA HIS A 250 9.29 -12.99 -25.17
C HIS A 250 9.80 -14.33 -24.65
N LEU A 251 8.95 -15.34 -24.76
CA LEU A 251 9.27 -16.73 -24.49
C LEU A 251 9.46 -17.45 -25.82
N PHE A 252 10.45 -18.33 -25.87
CA PHE A 252 10.78 -19.12 -27.05
C PHE A 252 10.82 -20.61 -26.71
N SER A 253 10.48 -21.46 -27.66
CA SER A 253 10.69 -22.91 -27.61
C SER A 253 11.55 -23.35 -28.80
N VAL A 254 12.00 -24.60 -28.81
CA VAL A 254 12.74 -25.16 -29.96
C VAL A 254 11.73 -25.75 -30.94
N GLY A 255 11.69 -25.20 -32.16
CA GLY A 255 10.88 -25.75 -33.25
C GLY A 255 11.47 -27.03 -33.84
N ALA A 256 10.71 -27.73 -34.67
CA ALA A 256 11.13 -29.00 -35.30
C ALA A 256 12.45 -28.92 -36.08
N GLY A 257 12.84 -27.74 -36.56
CA GLY A 257 14.11 -27.50 -37.25
C GLY A 257 15.29 -27.10 -36.35
N GLY A 258 15.17 -27.23 -35.02
CA GLY A 258 16.22 -26.88 -34.06
C GLY A 258 16.40 -25.37 -33.79
N ASN A 259 15.59 -24.51 -34.42
CA ASN A 259 15.62 -23.06 -34.25
C ASN A 259 14.63 -22.60 -33.17
N LEU A 260 14.91 -21.46 -32.53
CA LEU A 260 13.99 -20.82 -31.60
C LEU A 260 12.76 -20.28 -32.33
N VAL A 261 11.58 -20.66 -31.85
CA VAL A 261 10.28 -20.14 -32.30
C VAL A 261 9.58 -19.42 -31.16
N SER A 262 8.79 -18.40 -31.49
CA SER A 262 8.00 -17.68 -30.49
C SER A 262 7.00 -18.62 -29.82
N ALA A 263 7.05 -18.71 -28.50
CA ALA A 263 6.21 -19.59 -27.70
C ALA A 263 5.26 -18.84 -26.75
N GLY A 264 5.54 -17.56 -26.49
CA GLY A 264 4.72 -16.76 -25.58
C GLY A 264 5.37 -15.46 -25.16
N ARG A 265 4.90 -14.92 -24.04
CA ARG A 265 5.45 -13.72 -23.42
C ARG A 265 5.24 -13.69 -21.90
N ILE A 266 6.00 -12.85 -21.22
CA ILE A 266 5.81 -12.49 -19.82
C ILE A 266 4.95 -11.24 -19.80
N GLU A 267 3.80 -11.33 -19.17
CA GLU A 267 2.85 -10.22 -19.05
C GLU A 267 3.36 -9.15 -18.08
N LEU A 268 2.78 -7.94 -18.16
CA LEU A 268 3.19 -6.80 -17.30
C LEU A 268 2.99 -7.06 -15.79
N ASN A 269 2.17 -8.05 -15.45
CA ASN A 269 1.90 -8.50 -14.09
C ASN A 269 2.79 -9.69 -13.67
N GLY A 270 3.81 -10.05 -14.47
CA GLY A 270 4.76 -11.12 -14.15
C GLY A 270 4.30 -12.54 -14.50
N LEU A 271 3.06 -12.73 -14.97
CA LEU A 271 2.59 -14.05 -15.40
C LEU A 271 3.19 -14.45 -16.75
N PHE A 272 3.55 -15.72 -16.87
CA PHE A 272 4.06 -16.30 -18.12
C PHE A 272 2.87 -16.78 -18.94
N ARG A 273 2.62 -16.15 -20.09
CA ARG A 273 1.55 -16.54 -21.01
C ARG A 273 2.12 -17.19 -22.26
N LEU A 274 1.72 -18.42 -22.52
CA LEU A 274 2.04 -19.11 -23.77
C LEU A 274 1.08 -18.71 -24.91
N ASN A 275 1.49 -18.94 -26.15
CA ASN A 275 0.69 -18.61 -27.34
C ASN A 275 -0.62 -19.41 -27.43
N ASP A 276 -0.70 -20.55 -26.75
CA ASP A 276 -1.91 -21.37 -26.58
C ASP A 276 -2.83 -20.89 -25.45
N ASN A 277 -2.54 -19.72 -24.86
CA ASN A 277 -3.23 -19.10 -23.72
C ASN A 277 -3.11 -19.84 -22.38
N ARG A 278 -2.20 -20.82 -22.23
CA ARG A 278 -1.84 -21.32 -20.89
C ARG A 278 -1.07 -20.24 -20.13
N HIS A 279 -1.35 -20.11 -18.84
CA HIS A 279 -0.70 -19.15 -17.95
C HIS A 279 0.00 -19.85 -16.80
N TYR A 280 1.17 -19.33 -16.44
CA TYR A 280 1.99 -19.87 -15.37
C TYR A 280 2.50 -18.77 -14.45
N LEU A 281 2.58 -19.10 -13.16
CA LEU A 281 3.16 -18.27 -12.13
C LEU A 281 4.51 -18.88 -11.70
N PRO A 282 5.64 -18.15 -11.79
CA PRO A 282 6.89 -18.61 -11.20
C PRO A 282 6.77 -18.63 -9.66
N VAL A 283 7.11 -19.76 -9.04
CA VAL A 283 7.13 -19.93 -7.58
C VAL A 283 8.44 -20.64 -7.19
N GLY A 284 9.32 -19.93 -6.48
CA GLY A 284 10.67 -20.43 -6.19
C GLY A 284 11.46 -20.69 -7.47
N THR A 285 11.94 -21.92 -7.65
CA THR A 285 12.63 -22.38 -8.88
C THR A 285 11.70 -23.09 -9.87
N GLY A 286 10.40 -23.20 -9.54
CA GLY A 286 9.41 -23.90 -10.35
C GLY A 286 8.30 -22.98 -10.87
N PHE A 287 7.27 -23.60 -11.44
CA PHE A 287 6.10 -22.91 -11.97
C PHE A 287 4.83 -23.59 -11.49
N CYS A 288 3.78 -22.80 -11.24
CA CYS A 288 2.43 -23.29 -11.01
C CYS A 288 1.55 -22.91 -12.21
N THR A 289 0.62 -23.78 -12.59
CA THR A 289 -0.44 -23.42 -13.54
C THR A 289 -1.40 -22.45 -12.88
N VAL A 290 -1.81 -21.41 -13.61
CA VAL A 290 -2.81 -20.45 -13.13
C VAL A 290 -3.93 -20.23 -14.14
N ASN A 291 -5.15 -20.08 -13.63
CA ASN A 291 -6.34 -19.77 -14.41
C ASN A 291 -6.95 -18.45 -13.92
N PHE A 292 -7.58 -17.71 -14.83
CA PHE A 292 -8.35 -16.53 -14.43
C PHE A 292 -9.77 -16.93 -14.06
N ASP A 293 -10.17 -16.63 -12.85
CA ASP A 293 -11.52 -16.77 -12.34
C ASP A 293 -12.33 -15.51 -12.68
N SER A 294 -13.27 -15.64 -13.62
CA SER A 294 -14.09 -14.53 -14.09
C SER A 294 -15.19 -14.12 -13.11
N ALA A 295 -15.56 -14.99 -12.16
CA ALA A 295 -16.56 -14.64 -11.13
C ALA A 295 -15.94 -13.68 -10.11
N TRP A 296 -14.70 -13.94 -9.71
CA TRP A 296 -13.98 -13.14 -8.72
C TRP A 296 -13.03 -12.10 -9.32
N LEU A 297 -12.86 -12.10 -10.64
CA LEU A 297 -11.88 -11.30 -11.38
C LEU A 297 -10.45 -11.46 -10.82
N ARG A 298 -10.08 -12.69 -10.48
CA ARG A 298 -8.79 -13.01 -9.87
C ARG A 298 -8.11 -14.20 -10.53
N TRP A 299 -6.81 -14.27 -10.38
CA TRP A 299 -6.06 -15.47 -10.77
C TRP A 299 -6.13 -16.50 -9.66
N LYS A 300 -6.07 -17.76 -10.03
CA LYS A 300 -6.01 -18.89 -9.11
C LYS A 300 -4.95 -19.88 -9.55
N VAL A 301 -4.18 -20.37 -8.58
CA VAL A 301 -3.27 -21.49 -8.76
C VAL A 301 -4.08 -22.77 -8.72
N VAL A 302 -3.92 -23.60 -9.75
CA VAL A 302 -4.62 -24.86 -9.90
C VAL A 302 -3.69 -26.04 -9.63
N ASP A 303 -4.28 -27.15 -9.21
CA ASP A 303 -3.56 -28.37 -8.91
C ASP A 303 -2.90 -28.96 -10.16
N ALA A 304 -1.56 -28.94 -10.19
CA ALA A 304 -0.75 -29.47 -11.28
C ALA A 304 -0.95 -30.98 -11.50
N GLY A 305 -1.35 -31.74 -10.47
CA GLY A 305 -1.48 -33.20 -10.52
C GLY A 305 -2.88 -33.70 -10.91
N GLY A 306 -3.88 -32.81 -11.00
CA GLY A 306 -5.28 -33.23 -11.17
C GLY A 306 -5.79 -34.09 -10.00
N HIS A 307 -5.23 -33.93 -8.81
CA HIS A 307 -5.57 -34.70 -7.61
C HIS A 307 -6.79 -34.12 -6.86
N GLY A 308 -7.51 -33.19 -7.48
CA GLY A 308 -8.74 -32.59 -6.93
C GLY A 308 -8.50 -31.65 -5.75
N ARG A 309 -7.30 -31.07 -5.62
CA ARG A 309 -7.02 -30.10 -4.53
C ARG A 309 -7.76 -28.79 -4.74
N ALA A 310 -8.07 -28.13 -3.61
CA ALA A 310 -8.66 -26.79 -3.63
C ALA A 310 -7.73 -25.80 -4.35
N GLU A 311 -8.32 -24.97 -5.20
CA GLU A 311 -7.60 -23.90 -5.90
C GLU A 311 -7.19 -22.80 -4.91
N ILE A 312 -6.03 -22.19 -5.14
CA ILE A 312 -5.53 -21.09 -4.30
C ILE A 312 -5.74 -19.78 -5.06
N LEU A 313 -6.60 -18.89 -4.56
CA LEU A 313 -6.68 -17.54 -5.11
C LEU A 313 -5.36 -16.80 -4.88
N ILE A 314 -4.94 -16.02 -5.87
CA ILE A 314 -3.74 -15.19 -5.77
C ILE A 314 -4.07 -13.74 -6.13
N GLU A 315 -3.28 -12.85 -5.57
CA GLU A 315 -3.32 -11.42 -5.86
C GLU A 315 -1.91 -10.86 -6.01
N MET A 316 -1.78 -9.65 -6.58
CA MET A 316 -0.47 -9.01 -6.66
C MET A 316 0.06 -8.70 -5.25
N GLY A 317 1.35 -8.97 -5.05
CA GLY A 317 2.07 -8.71 -3.81
C GLY A 317 2.54 -7.26 -3.68
N GLY A 318 3.63 -7.07 -2.93
CA GLY A 318 4.27 -5.78 -2.69
C GLY A 318 5.05 -5.23 -3.90
N ALA A 319 5.16 -6.00 -4.97
CA ALA A 319 5.71 -5.55 -6.25
C ALA A 319 4.71 -5.88 -7.38
N PRO A 320 4.63 -5.06 -8.44
CA PRO A 320 3.66 -5.25 -9.54
C PRO A 320 3.87 -6.51 -10.39
N ASP A 321 4.89 -7.31 -10.12
CA ASP A 321 5.21 -8.60 -10.72
C ASP A 321 5.34 -9.73 -9.68
N SER A 322 5.10 -9.41 -8.41
CA SER A 322 4.99 -10.39 -7.31
C SER A 322 3.54 -10.77 -7.11
N TRP A 323 3.32 -12.00 -6.63
CA TRP A 323 2.00 -12.53 -6.30
C TRP A 323 2.04 -13.15 -4.91
N VAL A 324 0.91 -13.19 -4.21
CA VAL A 324 0.76 -13.85 -2.92
C VAL A 324 -0.55 -14.63 -2.84
N PRO A 325 -0.58 -15.76 -2.11
CA PRO A 325 -1.79 -16.55 -1.91
C PRO A 325 -2.75 -15.86 -0.94
N MET A 326 -4.05 -16.06 -1.15
CA MET A 326 -5.12 -15.54 -0.30
C MET A 326 -6.24 -16.56 -0.13
N LEU A 327 -7.02 -16.40 0.94
CA LEU A 327 -8.25 -17.17 1.11
C LEU A 327 -9.32 -16.74 0.11
N ALA A 328 -10.22 -17.67 -0.18
CA ALA A 328 -11.41 -17.38 -0.94
C ALA A 328 -12.30 -16.37 -0.19
N VAL A 329 -12.92 -15.44 -0.94
CA VAL A 329 -13.63 -14.29 -0.37
C VAL A 329 -14.85 -14.72 0.45
N ASP A 330 -15.52 -15.79 0.03
CA ASP A 330 -16.64 -16.41 0.74
C ASP A 330 -16.25 -16.87 2.15
N GLN A 331 -15.03 -17.38 2.33
CA GLN A 331 -14.47 -17.77 3.64
C GLN A 331 -14.15 -16.58 4.54
N LEU A 332 -14.18 -15.36 4.00
CA LEU A 332 -13.89 -14.12 4.73
C LEU A 332 -15.16 -13.28 4.99
N SER A 333 -16.35 -13.79 4.68
CA SER A 333 -17.60 -13.01 4.72
C SER A 333 -17.85 -12.31 6.07
N ASP A 334 -17.63 -13.02 7.19
CA ASP A 334 -17.79 -12.45 8.52
C ASP A 334 -16.76 -11.36 8.80
N LEU A 335 -15.51 -11.57 8.38
CA LEU A 335 -14.46 -10.58 8.55
C LEU A 335 -14.70 -9.34 7.68
N PHE A 336 -15.22 -9.52 6.45
CA PHE A 336 -15.70 -8.42 5.62
C PHE A 336 -16.81 -7.65 6.33
N GLN A 337 -17.77 -8.35 6.94
CA GLN A 337 -18.85 -7.70 7.67
C GLN A 337 -18.32 -6.90 8.86
N SER A 338 -17.39 -7.46 9.64
CA SER A 338 -16.75 -6.73 10.74
C SER A 338 -16.03 -5.48 10.26
N VAL A 339 -15.29 -5.56 9.15
CA VAL A 339 -14.60 -4.40 8.60
C VAL A 339 -15.58 -3.38 8.02
N ARG A 340 -16.68 -3.80 7.38
CA ARG A 340 -17.76 -2.89 6.97
C ARG A 340 -18.25 -2.09 8.17
N ASN A 341 -18.53 -2.75 9.30
CA ASN A 341 -18.97 -2.10 10.54
C ASN A 341 -17.94 -1.07 11.05
N ILE A 342 -16.67 -1.48 11.18
CA ILE A 342 -15.56 -0.62 11.65
C ILE A 342 -15.37 0.60 10.74
N LYS A 343 -15.58 0.43 9.43
CA LYS A 343 -15.44 1.48 8.43
C LYS A 343 -16.71 2.33 8.26
N GLY A 344 -17.75 2.11 9.08
CA GLY A 344 -18.98 2.89 9.07
C GLY A 344 -20.01 2.48 8.03
N TYR A 345 -19.85 1.30 7.43
CA TYR A 345 -20.77 0.71 6.46
C TYR A 345 -21.70 -0.34 7.09
N ALA A 346 -22.12 -0.15 8.34
CA ALA A 346 -22.89 -1.15 9.11
C ALA A 346 -24.23 -1.56 8.45
N GLY A 347 -24.82 -0.70 7.61
CA GLY A 347 -26.00 -1.03 6.81
C GLY A 347 -25.73 -1.87 5.55
N HIS A 348 -24.46 -2.05 5.17
CA HIS A 348 -24.07 -2.90 4.05
C HIS A 348 -23.90 -4.34 4.55
N VAL A 349 -24.94 -5.16 4.35
CA VAL A 349 -25.00 -6.56 4.79
C VAL A 349 -25.23 -7.45 3.58
N GLY A 350 -24.64 -8.65 3.59
CA GLY A 350 -24.82 -9.66 2.55
C GLY A 350 -23.52 -10.09 1.88
N ALA A 351 -23.67 -10.83 0.79
CA ALA A 351 -22.54 -11.40 0.05
C ALA A 351 -21.55 -10.32 -0.40
N VAL A 352 -20.27 -10.66 -0.42
CA VAL A 352 -19.22 -9.76 -0.88
C VAL A 352 -19.24 -9.66 -2.40
N ASP A 353 -19.36 -8.44 -2.94
CA ASP A 353 -19.31 -8.15 -4.38
C ASP A 353 -18.11 -7.24 -4.70
N LEU A 354 -16.93 -7.84 -4.81
CA LEU A 354 -15.72 -7.10 -5.21
C LEU A 354 -15.78 -6.54 -6.64
N ARG A 355 -16.71 -7.01 -7.48
CA ARG A 355 -16.78 -6.62 -8.88
C ARG A 355 -17.52 -5.29 -9.04
N ASN A 356 -18.66 -5.15 -8.37
CA ASN A 356 -19.54 -3.99 -8.56
C ASN A 356 -19.64 -3.10 -7.32
N SER A 357 -19.33 -3.60 -6.12
CA SER A 357 -19.39 -2.80 -4.89
C SER A 357 -18.08 -2.08 -4.64
N SER A 358 -18.09 -0.75 -4.79
CA SER A 358 -16.95 0.09 -4.40
C SER A 358 -16.66 -0.03 -2.90
N ILE A 359 -17.69 -0.21 -2.07
CA ILE A 359 -17.55 -0.43 -0.61
C ILE A 359 -16.74 -1.70 -0.35
N ASP A 360 -17.07 -2.81 -1.01
CA ASP A 360 -16.33 -4.07 -0.79
C ASP A 360 -14.90 -4.00 -1.33
N GLN A 361 -14.66 -3.27 -2.41
CA GLN A 361 -13.31 -2.97 -2.88
C GLN A 361 -12.50 -2.17 -1.85
N TRP A 362 -13.13 -1.19 -1.19
CA TRP A 362 -12.50 -0.40 -0.11
C TRP A 362 -12.20 -1.24 1.12
N VAL A 363 -13.18 -2.02 1.57
CA VAL A 363 -13.06 -2.96 2.69
C VAL A 363 -11.95 -3.96 2.43
N TYR A 364 -11.94 -4.56 1.24
CA TYR A 364 -10.88 -5.49 0.85
C TYR A 364 -9.50 -4.84 0.87
N ARG A 365 -9.38 -3.61 0.35
CA ARG A 365 -8.11 -2.87 0.35
C ARG A 365 -7.60 -2.60 1.76
N TYR A 366 -8.50 -2.23 2.66
CA TYR A 366 -8.18 -2.05 4.07
C TYR A 366 -7.68 -3.35 4.70
N MET A 367 -8.42 -4.45 4.52
CA MET A 367 -8.05 -5.77 5.03
C MET A 367 -6.67 -6.20 4.51
N GLN A 368 -6.46 -6.11 3.20
CA GLN A 368 -5.20 -6.47 2.56
C GLN A 368 -4.03 -5.64 3.11
N GLY A 369 -4.21 -4.31 3.20
CA GLY A 369 -3.18 -3.44 3.76
C GLY A 369 -2.85 -3.78 5.21
N TYR A 370 -3.87 -4.06 6.03
CA TYR A 370 -3.67 -4.35 7.44
C TYR A 370 -3.01 -5.72 7.65
N LEU A 371 -3.40 -6.75 6.91
CA LEU A 371 -2.76 -8.07 6.95
C LEU A 371 -1.27 -7.98 6.63
N ARG A 372 -0.91 -7.22 5.59
CA ARG A 372 0.49 -6.98 5.22
C ARG A 372 1.24 -6.21 6.30
N GLN A 373 0.61 -5.21 6.90
CA GLN A 373 1.19 -4.46 8.02
C GLN A 373 1.40 -5.35 9.26
N ILE A 374 0.46 -6.22 9.60
CA ILE A 374 0.58 -7.17 10.72
C ILE A 374 1.83 -8.03 10.53
N VAL A 375 2.02 -8.60 9.32
CA VAL A 375 3.24 -9.34 8.98
C VAL A 375 4.49 -8.47 9.16
N GLY A 376 4.50 -7.27 8.58
CA GLY A 376 5.64 -6.36 8.66
C GLY A 376 6.01 -5.90 10.08
N PHE A 377 5.03 -5.86 10.99
CA PHE A 377 5.19 -5.42 12.37
C PHE A 377 5.51 -6.56 13.34
N CYS A 378 4.83 -7.70 13.21
CA CYS A 378 4.93 -8.80 14.16
C CYS A 378 6.18 -9.65 13.94
N GLU A 379 6.67 -9.74 12.70
CA GLU A 379 7.87 -10.51 12.37
C GLU A 379 9.14 -9.71 12.64
N PRO A 380 9.97 -10.07 13.65
CA PRO A 380 11.10 -9.24 14.06
C PRO A 380 12.11 -8.98 12.94
N ALA A 381 12.40 -9.99 12.12
CA ALA A 381 13.32 -9.89 11.00
C ALA A 381 12.83 -8.90 9.93
N ILE A 382 11.52 -8.86 9.68
CA ILE A 382 10.90 -7.94 8.72
C ILE A 382 10.80 -6.53 9.33
N ARG A 383 10.44 -6.43 10.61
CA ARG A 383 10.34 -5.17 11.33
C ARG A 383 11.67 -4.42 11.36
N SER A 384 12.79 -5.11 11.56
CA SER A 384 14.12 -4.47 11.54
C SER A 384 14.74 -4.29 10.15
N ALA A 385 14.17 -4.89 9.10
CA ALA A 385 14.74 -4.82 7.75
C ALA A 385 14.65 -3.40 7.18
N PRO A 386 15.59 -2.99 6.30
CA PRO A 386 15.50 -1.74 5.56
C PRO A 386 14.17 -1.60 4.80
N THR A 387 13.61 -0.39 4.72
CA THR A 387 12.30 -0.14 4.09
C THR A 387 12.19 -0.67 2.66
N ALA A 388 13.27 -0.61 1.88
CA ALA A 388 13.33 -1.14 0.51
C ALA A 388 13.18 -2.67 0.44
N GLN A 389 13.56 -3.41 1.49
CA GLN A 389 13.53 -4.88 1.52
C GLN A 389 12.24 -5.44 2.14
N LYS A 390 11.52 -4.65 2.96
CA LYS A 390 10.33 -5.09 3.69
C LYS A 390 9.27 -5.74 2.79
N GLY A 391 8.98 -5.13 1.63
CA GLY A 391 7.94 -5.63 0.72
C GLY A 391 8.19 -7.08 0.24
N ALA A 392 9.42 -7.37 -0.19
CA ALA A 392 9.81 -8.71 -0.63
C ALA A 392 9.79 -9.73 0.52
N LEU A 393 10.21 -9.32 1.73
CA LEU A 393 10.17 -10.17 2.91
C LEU A 393 8.73 -10.49 3.37
N ILE A 394 7.82 -9.50 3.28
CA ILE A 394 6.39 -9.70 3.56
C ILE A 394 5.79 -10.70 2.57
N ASP A 395 6.05 -10.53 1.27
CA ASP A 395 5.53 -11.45 0.24
C ASP A 395 6.06 -12.88 0.46
N ALA A 396 7.35 -13.02 0.77
CA ALA A 396 7.95 -14.32 1.09
C ALA A 396 7.35 -14.96 2.35
N TYR A 397 7.03 -14.15 3.37
CA TYR A 397 6.31 -14.63 4.55
C TYR A 397 4.92 -15.15 4.19
N ILE A 398 4.14 -14.39 3.41
CA ILE A 398 2.77 -14.76 3.04
C ILE A 398 2.76 -16.04 2.20
N TRP A 399 3.75 -16.23 1.33
CA TRP A 399 3.90 -17.52 0.64
C TRP A 399 4.11 -18.69 1.59
N ARG A 400 4.95 -18.51 2.60
CA ARG A 400 5.29 -19.59 3.54
C ARG A 400 4.19 -19.87 4.56
N ASN A 401 3.50 -18.83 5.03
CA ASN A 401 2.63 -18.93 6.20
C ASN A 401 1.17 -18.53 5.93
N GLY A 402 0.88 -17.96 4.76
CA GLY A 402 -0.41 -17.31 4.48
C GLY A 402 -0.52 -15.93 5.12
N TYR A 403 -1.66 -15.27 4.88
CA TYR A 403 -2.03 -14.06 5.60
C TYR A 403 -2.52 -14.39 7.02
N PRO A 404 -2.22 -13.53 8.02
CA PRO A 404 -2.64 -13.72 9.41
C PRO A 404 -4.07 -13.17 9.65
N TYR A 405 -5.07 -13.82 9.08
CA TYR A 405 -6.47 -13.46 9.22
C TYR A 405 -6.97 -13.55 10.66
N ASP A 406 -6.49 -14.50 11.46
CA ASP A 406 -6.84 -14.63 12.88
C ASP A 406 -6.43 -13.37 13.67
N CYS A 407 -5.27 -12.82 13.37
CA CYS A 407 -4.80 -11.56 13.98
C CYS A 407 -5.70 -10.39 13.56
N LEU A 408 -6.05 -10.29 12.28
CA LEU A 408 -6.95 -9.24 11.80
C LEU A 408 -8.35 -9.38 12.41
N ALA A 409 -8.90 -10.59 12.51
CA ALA A 409 -10.19 -10.83 13.15
C ALA A 409 -10.17 -10.42 14.63
N SER A 410 -9.08 -10.69 15.36
CA SER A 410 -8.91 -10.23 16.74
C SER A 410 -8.86 -8.70 16.86
N ILE A 411 -8.15 -8.03 15.94
CA ILE A 411 -8.15 -6.56 15.85
C ILE A 411 -9.55 -6.03 15.56
N CYS A 412 -10.24 -6.61 14.57
CA CYS A 412 -11.58 -6.19 14.19
C CYS A 412 -12.55 -6.33 15.37
N SER A 413 -12.54 -7.47 16.04
CA SER A 413 -13.36 -7.70 17.24
C SER A 413 -13.07 -6.65 18.33
N ALA A 414 -11.80 -6.33 18.59
CA ALA A 414 -11.46 -5.28 19.56
C ALA A 414 -12.01 -3.91 19.14
N LEU A 415 -11.86 -3.54 17.86
CA LEU A 415 -12.32 -2.25 17.33
C LEU A 415 -13.86 -2.13 17.35
N GLU A 416 -14.59 -3.17 16.95
CA GLU A 416 -16.06 -3.21 17.01
C GLU A 416 -16.56 -3.02 18.45
N ASN A 417 -15.88 -3.65 19.41
CA ASN A 417 -16.20 -3.54 20.83
C ASN A 417 -15.59 -2.31 21.51
N ARG A 418 -14.95 -1.40 20.75
CA ARG A 418 -14.25 -0.20 21.24
C ARG A 418 -13.24 -0.48 22.35
N ARG A 419 -12.59 -1.63 22.27
CA ARG A 419 -11.51 -2.03 23.17
C ARG A 419 -10.16 -1.58 22.58
N PRO A 420 -9.13 -1.41 23.41
CA PRO A 420 -7.77 -1.25 22.92
C PRO A 420 -7.39 -2.42 22.00
N LEU A 421 -6.50 -2.16 21.04
CA LEU A 421 -5.96 -3.21 20.18
C LEU A 421 -5.32 -4.33 21.03
N PRO A 422 -5.42 -5.60 20.59
CA PRO A 422 -4.76 -6.69 21.27
C PRO A 422 -3.25 -6.42 21.45
N PRO A 423 -2.64 -6.83 22.58
CA PRO A 423 -1.22 -6.61 22.81
C PRO A 423 -0.36 -7.14 21.67
N GLY A 424 0.57 -6.31 21.18
CA GLY A 424 1.46 -6.66 20.07
C GLY A 424 0.89 -6.44 18.67
N MET A 425 -0.37 -5.98 18.54
CA MET A 425 -0.96 -5.65 17.24
C MET A 425 -0.69 -4.19 16.84
N PRO A 426 -0.39 -3.91 15.55
CA PRO A 426 -0.11 -2.57 15.09
C PRO A 426 -1.37 -1.72 14.94
N ILE A 427 -1.26 -0.40 15.18
CA ILE A 427 -2.25 0.59 14.74
C ILE A 427 -2.20 0.67 13.22
N PHE A 428 -3.35 0.65 12.56
CA PHE A 428 -3.43 0.71 11.10
C PHE A 428 -2.70 1.94 10.53
N ASP A 429 -1.78 1.71 9.60
CA ASP A 429 -1.10 2.72 8.80
C ASP A 429 -1.16 2.26 7.34
N ALA A 430 -1.87 3.02 6.51
CA ALA A 430 -2.16 2.63 5.15
C ALA A 430 -0.90 2.47 4.28
N PHE A 431 0.20 3.18 4.57
CA PHE A 431 1.46 3.01 3.83
C PHE A 431 2.20 1.73 4.22
N GLN A 432 2.04 1.23 5.46
CA GLN A 432 2.76 0.03 5.91
C GLN A 432 2.32 -1.22 5.15
N GLY A 433 1.05 -1.28 4.73
CA GLY A 433 0.52 -2.37 3.91
C GLY A 433 0.92 -2.32 2.42
N LEU A 434 1.34 -1.15 1.90
CA LEU A 434 1.61 -1.00 0.46
C LEU A 434 2.89 -1.70 0.02
N GLY A 435 2.94 -2.05 -1.26
CA GLY A 435 4.17 -2.31 -1.98
C GLY A 435 5.07 -1.09 -2.09
N THR A 436 6.38 -1.33 -2.27
CA THR A 436 7.34 -0.27 -2.55
C THR A 436 7.70 -0.33 -4.03
N VAL A 437 7.56 0.79 -4.74
CA VAL A 437 7.84 0.85 -6.17
C VAL A 437 9.29 1.25 -6.39
N THR A 438 10.07 0.35 -6.98
CA THR A 438 11.46 0.64 -7.36
C THR A 438 11.51 1.46 -8.65
N CYS A 439 12.38 2.48 -8.68
CA CYS A 439 12.55 3.34 -9.85
C CYS A 439 13.20 2.62 -11.03
N SER A 440 13.02 3.17 -12.25
CA SER A 440 13.85 2.75 -13.39
C SER A 440 15.32 3.20 -13.20
N LYS A 441 16.22 2.71 -14.07
CA LYS A 441 17.64 3.16 -14.11
C LYS A 441 17.80 4.66 -14.31
N ASP A 442 16.81 5.28 -14.94
CA ASP A 442 16.77 6.72 -15.17
C ASP A 442 16.04 7.46 -14.04
N GLY A 443 15.75 6.81 -12.91
CA GLY A 443 15.06 7.40 -11.76
C GLY A 443 13.60 7.77 -12.03
N ASN A 444 12.93 7.05 -12.94
CA ASN A 444 11.55 7.33 -13.35
C ASN A 444 10.55 6.34 -12.77
N PHE A 445 9.31 6.80 -12.57
CA PHE A 445 8.17 6.02 -12.11
C PHE A 445 7.02 6.09 -13.11
N ASN A 446 6.50 4.93 -13.53
CA ASN A 446 5.33 4.86 -14.42
C ASN A 446 4.04 4.98 -13.60
N VAL A 447 3.49 6.20 -13.52
CA VAL A 447 2.32 6.49 -12.67
C VAL A 447 1.04 5.80 -13.19
N ALA A 448 0.89 5.62 -14.51
CA ALA A 448 -0.24 4.87 -15.06
C ALA A 448 -0.25 3.41 -14.59
N ARG A 449 0.91 2.74 -14.54
CA ARG A 449 1.01 1.37 -14.01
C ARG A 449 0.68 1.33 -12.52
N ILE A 450 1.22 2.27 -11.75
CA ILE A 450 1.05 2.32 -10.30
C ILE A 450 -0.41 2.59 -9.90
N SER A 451 -1.08 3.52 -10.59
CA SER A 451 -2.47 3.90 -10.28
C SER A 451 -3.49 2.81 -10.59
N ARG A 452 -3.12 1.81 -11.40
CA ARG A 452 -3.93 0.62 -11.71
C ARG A 452 -3.80 -0.50 -10.69
N ALA A 453 -2.74 -0.49 -9.87
CA ALA A 453 -2.45 -1.55 -8.91
C ALA A 453 -2.76 -1.09 -7.49
N MET A 454 -3.83 -1.63 -6.90
CA MET A 454 -4.33 -1.18 -5.60
C MET A 454 -3.32 -1.33 -4.47
N GLN A 455 -2.39 -2.29 -4.59
CA GLN A 455 -1.35 -2.59 -3.62
C GLN A 455 -0.19 -1.59 -3.63
N LEU A 456 -0.05 -0.78 -4.69
CA LEU A 456 1.10 0.10 -4.86
C LEU A 456 0.83 1.55 -4.50
N HIS A 457 -0.43 1.96 -4.46
CA HIS A 457 -0.80 3.33 -4.17
C HIS A 457 -1.74 3.41 -2.98
N TYR A 458 -1.59 4.52 -2.27
CA TYR A 458 -2.42 4.90 -1.15
C TYR A 458 -3.91 4.85 -1.53
N PRO A 459 -4.79 4.36 -0.65
CA PRO A 459 -6.21 4.28 -0.92
C PRO A 459 -6.77 5.61 -1.44
N ASP A 460 -7.43 5.57 -2.59
CA ASP A 460 -8.19 6.73 -3.03
C ASP A 460 -9.37 6.93 -2.05
N ARG A 461 -9.86 8.15 -1.94
CA ARG A 461 -11.09 8.40 -1.20
C ARG A 461 -11.72 9.68 -1.68
N ARG A 462 -13.02 9.79 -1.43
CA ARG A 462 -13.73 11.05 -1.65
C ARG A 462 -12.99 12.17 -0.90
N ARG A 463 -12.78 13.28 -1.61
CA ARG A 463 -12.16 14.47 -1.04
C ARG A 463 -13.03 15.02 0.08
N SER A 464 -12.40 15.49 1.15
CA SER A 464 -13.06 16.29 2.17
C SER A 464 -13.38 17.69 1.61
N LEU A 465 -14.21 18.45 2.32
CA LEU A 465 -14.48 19.86 1.97
C LEU A 465 -13.21 20.72 1.98
N VAL A 466 -12.24 20.37 2.84
CA VAL A 466 -10.94 21.05 2.89
C VAL A 466 -10.15 20.73 1.63
N GLU A 467 -10.05 19.46 1.26
CA GLU A 467 -9.40 19.02 0.02
C GLU A 467 -10.07 19.59 -1.23
N GLU A 468 -11.41 19.65 -1.28
CA GLU A 468 -12.16 20.26 -2.39
C GLU A 468 -11.89 21.77 -2.50
N SER A 469 -11.82 22.47 -1.37
CA SER A 469 -11.47 23.89 -1.34
C SER A 469 -10.04 24.14 -1.83
N LEU A 470 -9.08 23.30 -1.41
CA LEU A 470 -7.70 23.36 -1.88
C LEU A 470 -7.60 23.04 -3.37
N LEU A 471 -8.33 22.05 -3.87
CA LEU A 471 -8.39 21.73 -5.29
C LEU A 471 -8.90 22.90 -6.12
N LYS A 472 -9.94 23.59 -5.66
CA LYS A 472 -10.46 24.79 -6.33
C LYS A 472 -9.39 25.87 -6.44
N ILE A 473 -8.69 26.15 -5.33
CA ILE A 473 -7.57 27.10 -5.32
C ILE A 473 -6.46 26.64 -6.27
N TRP A 474 -6.12 25.35 -6.27
CA TRP A 474 -5.10 24.78 -7.15
C TRP A 474 -5.44 24.98 -8.63
N LEU A 475 -6.69 24.71 -9.02
CA LEU A 475 -7.19 24.92 -10.39
C LEU A 475 -7.14 26.40 -10.80
N GLU A 476 -7.51 27.30 -9.88
CA GLU A 476 -7.38 28.76 -10.11
C GLU A 476 -5.92 29.17 -10.35
N LYS A 477 -4.97 28.63 -9.58
CA LYS A 477 -3.53 28.91 -9.77
C LYS A 477 -2.97 28.29 -11.03
N ASP A 478 -3.45 27.12 -11.44
CA ASP A 478 -3.08 26.50 -12.71
C ASP A 478 -3.56 27.34 -13.91
N ALA A 479 -4.82 27.79 -13.88
CA ALA A 479 -5.38 28.69 -14.89
C ALA A 479 -4.61 30.02 -14.97
N ALA A 480 -4.20 30.56 -13.83
CA ALA A 480 -3.38 31.77 -13.74
C ALA A 480 -1.89 31.56 -14.07
N ARG A 481 -1.45 30.32 -14.35
CA ARG A 481 -0.04 29.93 -14.57
C ARG A 481 0.91 30.33 -13.42
N ASP A 482 0.40 30.43 -12.20
CA ASP A 482 1.18 30.73 -10.99
C ASP A 482 1.80 29.42 -10.46
N ASN A 483 2.91 28.98 -11.10
CA ASN A 483 3.53 27.69 -10.81
C ASN A 483 4.06 27.56 -9.36
N LYS A 484 4.44 28.68 -8.73
CA LYS A 484 4.94 28.66 -7.35
C LYS A 484 3.80 28.36 -6.39
N ARG A 485 2.73 29.17 -6.42
CA ARG A 485 1.57 28.96 -5.54
C ARG A 485 0.83 27.67 -5.87
N LYS A 486 0.80 27.27 -7.15
CA LYS A 486 0.27 25.95 -7.54
C LYS A 486 1.02 24.82 -6.83
N GLY A 487 2.35 24.89 -6.74
CA GLY A 487 3.16 23.93 -5.99
C GLY A 487 2.82 23.94 -4.49
N GLU A 488 2.77 25.11 -3.87
CA GLU A 488 2.44 25.25 -2.44
C GLU A 488 1.06 24.65 -2.10
N VAL A 489 0.04 24.91 -2.94
CA VAL A 489 -1.30 24.34 -2.77
C VAL A 489 -1.32 22.84 -3.05
N ASN A 490 -0.48 22.37 -3.98
CA ASN A 490 -0.35 20.94 -4.25
C ASN A 490 0.13 20.17 -3.02
N GLU A 491 1.17 20.67 -2.36
CA GLU A 491 1.69 20.10 -1.11
C GLU A 491 0.63 20.14 0.01
N ALA A 492 -0.12 21.24 0.11
CA ALA A 492 -1.20 21.39 1.09
C ALA A 492 -2.35 20.38 0.88
N MET A 493 -2.65 19.99 -0.36
CA MET A 493 -3.65 18.94 -0.62
C MET A 493 -3.21 17.58 -0.06
N TYR A 494 -1.93 17.20 -0.24
CA TYR A 494 -1.38 15.97 0.36
C TYR A 494 -1.36 16.03 1.88
N GLU A 495 -0.95 17.17 2.45
CA GLU A 495 -0.96 17.40 3.89
C GLU A 495 -2.36 17.27 4.49
N ALA A 496 -3.37 17.93 3.90
CA ALA A 496 -4.74 17.85 4.36
C ALA A 496 -5.25 16.41 4.34
N ARG A 497 -5.04 15.69 3.22
CA ARG A 497 -5.44 14.28 3.09
C ARG A 497 -4.81 13.40 4.17
N LEU A 498 -3.49 13.47 4.33
CA LEU A 498 -2.78 12.62 5.29
C LEU A 498 -3.09 13.00 6.74
N THR A 499 -3.25 14.29 7.04
CA THR A 499 -3.60 14.73 8.42
C THR A 499 -4.99 14.24 8.83
N GLU A 500 -5.96 14.30 7.92
CA GLU A 500 -7.29 13.73 8.13
C GLU A 500 -7.25 12.21 8.36
N ASP A 501 -6.29 11.52 7.75
CA ASP A 501 -6.10 10.08 7.87
C ASP A 501 -5.23 9.69 9.09
N GLY A 502 -4.85 10.65 9.94
CA GLY A 502 -4.16 10.41 11.20
C GLY A 502 -2.63 10.57 11.17
N TYR A 503 -2.06 11.05 10.07
CA TYR A 503 -0.64 11.39 10.00
C TYR A 503 -0.38 12.76 10.64
N THR A 504 0.76 12.91 11.31
CA THR A 504 1.17 14.18 11.91
C THR A 504 2.30 14.82 11.11
N VAL A 505 2.10 16.06 10.66
CA VAL A 505 3.16 16.84 10.00
C VAL A 505 4.26 17.16 11.01
N LEU A 506 5.51 16.83 10.67
CA LEU A 506 6.67 17.20 11.49
C LEU A 506 7.19 18.58 11.06
N PRO A 507 7.17 19.58 11.97
CA PRO A 507 7.58 20.92 11.63
C PRO A 507 9.08 21.02 11.36
N GLY A 508 9.43 21.99 10.50
CA GLY A 508 10.81 22.25 10.10
C GLY A 508 11.37 21.23 9.11
N GLY A 509 10.52 20.62 8.28
CA GLY A 509 10.90 19.68 7.22
C GLY A 509 11.35 20.34 5.90
N THR A 510 11.06 21.63 5.72
CA THR A 510 11.54 22.42 4.57
C THR A 510 12.89 23.05 4.92
N TYR A 511 13.94 22.69 4.18
CA TYR A 511 15.32 23.09 4.46
C TYR A 511 15.87 24.07 3.40
N GLY A 512 16.83 24.91 3.81
CA GLY A 512 17.59 25.78 2.89
C GLY A 512 16.82 26.96 2.27
N GLY A 513 15.88 27.59 3.00
CA GLY A 513 15.27 28.86 2.54
C GLY A 513 14.11 28.73 1.55
N GLY A 514 13.50 27.54 1.43
CA GLY A 514 12.21 27.35 0.77
C GLY A 514 12.22 26.70 -0.62
N GLN A 515 13.38 26.23 -1.11
CA GLN A 515 13.45 25.49 -2.39
C GLN A 515 14.25 24.18 -2.37
N ASN A 516 14.93 23.83 -1.26
CA ASN A 516 15.92 22.74 -1.22
C ASN A 516 15.65 21.72 -0.09
N GLY A 517 14.38 21.55 0.30
CA GLY A 517 13.95 20.66 1.40
C GLY A 517 13.09 19.49 0.93
N PHE A 518 12.59 18.72 1.89
CA PHE A 518 11.46 17.82 1.62
C PHE A 518 10.20 18.67 1.48
N ASP A 519 9.29 18.28 0.58
CA ASP A 519 8.01 19.00 0.46
C ASP A 519 7.25 18.85 1.78
N ARG A 520 7.12 17.62 2.31
CA ARG A 520 6.59 17.37 3.66
C ARG A 520 7.28 16.22 4.36
N VAL A 521 7.21 16.24 5.69
CA VAL A 521 7.67 15.16 6.57
C VAL A 521 6.52 14.80 7.49
N PHE A 522 6.22 13.50 7.60
CA PHE A 522 5.12 13.00 8.43
C PHE A 522 5.61 11.93 9.41
N GLU A 523 4.98 11.89 10.57
CA GLU A 523 4.93 10.71 11.43
C GLU A 523 3.57 10.04 11.26
N GLY A 524 3.56 8.77 10.88
CA GLY A 524 2.32 8.01 10.66
C GLY A 524 1.69 7.51 11.96
N PRO A 525 0.45 6.98 11.88
CA PRO A 525 -0.26 6.44 13.04
C PRO A 525 0.50 5.30 13.77
N ALA A 526 1.33 4.56 13.04
CA ALA A 526 2.18 3.50 13.61
C ALA A 526 3.53 4.01 14.16
N GLY A 527 3.80 5.32 14.08
CA GLY A 527 5.06 5.95 14.52
C GLY A 527 6.20 5.95 13.48
N ASP A 528 5.93 5.43 12.27
CA ASP A 528 6.89 5.43 11.16
C ASP A 528 7.08 6.82 10.55
N ILE A 529 8.28 7.08 10.02
CA ILE A 529 8.66 8.40 9.48
C ILE A 529 8.66 8.37 7.95
N TYR A 530 7.97 9.34 7.36
CA TYR A 530 7.80 9.48 5.93
C TYR A 530 8.32 10.83 5.44
N ILE A 531 9.07 10.83 4.35
CA ILE A 531 9.33 12.05 3.56
C ILE A 531 8.51 11.99 2.27
N LEU A 532 7.88 13.11 1.90
CA LEU A 532 7.06 13.24 0.71
C LEU A 532 7.73 14.20 -0.28
N GLU A 533 7.70 13.80 -1.54
CA GLU A 533 7.87 14.67 -2.69
C GLU A 533 6.57 14.69 -3.51
N ALA A 534 6.06 15.87 -3.85
CA ALA A 534 4.84 16.09 -4.60
C ALA A 534 5.15 16.67 -5.99
N LYS A 535 4.73 15.96 -7.04
CA LYS A 535 4.90 16.35 -8.44
C LYS A 535 3.55 16.50 -9.14
N HIS A 536 3.53 17.34 -10.16
CA HIS A 536 2.43 17.35 -11.14
C HIS A 536 2.73 16.35 -12.25
N VAL A 537 1.72 15.61 -12.69
CA VAL A 537 1.83 14.63 -13.78
C VAL A 537 0.83 14.97 -14.90
N SER A 538 1.30 14.89 -16.15
CA SER A 538 0.47 15.09 -17.34
C SER A 538 -0.17 13.78 -17.79
N PHE A 539 -1.05 13.87 -18.78
CA PHE A 539 -1.53 12.70 -19.51
C PHE A 539 -0.66 12.46 -20.75
N THR A 540 -0.50 11.19 -21.14
CA THR A 540 0.05 10.78 -22.43
C THR A 540 -0.95 11.08 -23.55
N SER A 541 -0.51 10.96 -24.80
CA SER A 541 -1.41 11.06 -25.97
C SER A 541 -2.53 10.01 -25.97
N THR A 542 -2.35 8.90 -25.26
CA THR A 542 -3.34 7.82 -25.10
C THR A 542 -4.28 8.04 -23.91
N GLY A 543 -4.18 9.17 -23.20
CA GLY A 543 -5.03 9.50 -22.06
C GLY A 543 -4.64 8.83 -20.74
N GLU A 544 -3.46 8.21 -20.66
CA GLU A 544 -2.93 7.59 -19.43
C GLU A 544 -2.07 8.59 -18.64
N LEU A 545 -1.87 8.37 -17.34
CA LEU A 545 -0.94 9.20 -16.55
C LEU A 545 0.51 8.99 -17.03
N ALA A 546 1.22 10.08 -17.30
CA ALA A 546 2.62 10.03 -17.73
C ALA A 546 3.55 9.55 -16.60
N SER A 547 4.79 9.20 -16.97
CA SER A 547 5.83 8.90 -15.98
C SER A 547 6.28 10.17 -15.25
N VAL A 548 6.65 10.02 -13.98
CA VAL A 548 7.27 11.07 -13.17
C VAL A 548 8.76 10.78 -13.03
N SER A 549 9.57 11.83 -13.20
CA SER A 549 11.01 11.79 -12.97
C SER A 549 11.36 12.67 -11.77
N LEU A 550 12.25 12.17 -10.92
CA LEU A 550 12.82 12.95 -9.82
C LEU A 550 14.06 13.69 -10.28
N GLY A 551 14.22 14.92 -9.78
CA GLY A 551 15.36 15.77 -10.12
C GLY A 551 16.68 15.12 -9.70
N GLY A 552 17.78 15.51 -10.33
CA GLY A 552 19.10 15.01 -9.98
C GLY A 552 20.16 16.09 -10.09
N THR A 553 21.22 15.91 -9.32
CA THR A 553 22.50 16.60 -9.48
C THR A 553 23.53 15.61 -10.04
N THR A 554 24.77 16.05 -10.24
CA THR A 554 25.88 15.16 -10.60
C THR A 554 26.26 14.19 -9.48
N SER A 555 25.83 14.43 -8.23
CA SER A 555 26.26 13.67 -7.05
C SER A 555 25.13 12.99 -6.28
N SER A 556 23.87 13.21 -6.66
CA SER A 556 22.72 12.50 -6.07
C SER A 556 21.45 12.70 -6.90
N ARG A 557 20.55 11.72 -6.87
CA ARG A 557 19.16 11.85 -7.34
C ARG A 557 18.26 12.20 -6.16
N GLN A 558 17.28 13.06 -6.38
CA GLN A 558 16.29 13.45 -5.38
C GLN A 558 15.62 12.20 -4.80
N MET A 559 15.41 12.17 -3.49
CA MET A 559 14.92 11.03 -2.71
C MET A 559 15.88 9.83 -2.60
N THR A 560 17.14 9.87 -3.07
CA THR A 560 18.13 8.84 -2.66
C THR A 560 18.62 9.07 -1.23
N ASP A 561 19.25 8.08 -0.58
CA ASP A 561 19.76 8.28 0.78
C ASP A 561 20.86 9.35 0.79
N SER A 562 21.73 9.36 -0.23
CA SER A 562 22.76 10.38 -0.40
C SER A 562 22.16 11.79 -0.53
N TRP A 563 21.06 11.94 -1.29
CA TRP A 563 20.35 13.21 -1.36
C TRP A 563 19.72 13.61 -0.03
N VAL A 564 19.07 12.68 0.68
CA VAL A 564 18.49 12.95 2.01
C VAL A 564 19.56 13.44 2.98
N ARG A 565 20.77 12.84 2.97
CA ARG A 565 21.90 13.30 3.80
C ARG A 565 22.35 14.71 3.42
N GLN A 566 22.40 15.04 2.13
CA GLN A 566 22.74 16.39 1.66
C GLN A 566 21.71 17.43 2.13
N VAL A 567 20.42 17.11 2.01
CA VAL A 567 19.32 17.96 2.50
C VAL A 567 19.42 18.19 4.01
N LEU A 568 19.69 17.13 4.78
CA LEU A 568 19.90 17.24 6.23
C LEU A 568 21.16 18.06 6.58
N ALA A 569 22.25 17.96 5.83
CA ALA A 569 23.46 18.74 6.07
C ALA A 569 23.23 20.26 5.85
N LEU A 570 22.31 20.62 4.96
CA LEU A 570 21.90 22.01 4.71
C LEU A 570 20.74 22.47 5.61
N SER A 571 20.18 21.56 6.43
CA SER A 571 19.08 21.87 7.34
C SER A 571 19.54 22.68 8.53
N GLN A 572 18.61 23.42 9.15
CA GLN A 572 18.84 23.94 10.49
C GLN A 572 18.99 22.76 11.45
N PRO A 573 20.16 22.58 12.10
CA PRO A 573 20.36 21.48 13.01
C PRO A 573 19.39 21.62 14.18
N GLY A 574 18.65 20.55 14.48
CA GLY A 574 17.85 20.46 15.69
C GLY A 574 16.33 20.52 15.53
N THR A 575 15.80 20.78 14.32
CA THR A 575 14.35 20.69 14.07
C THR A 575 13.84 19.28 14.33
N LEU A 576 12.55 19.15 14.71
CA LEU A 576 11.94 17.85 14.97
C LEU A 576 12.01 16.97 13.72
N ALA A 577 11.64 17.50 12.55
CA ALA A 577 11.74 16.78 11.29
C ALA A 577 13.17 16.30 10.99
N ALA A 578 14.20 17.15 11.17
CA ALA A 578 15.59 16.77 10.86
C ALA A 578 16.07 15.62 11.75
N LYS A 579 15.76 15.68 13.06
CA LYS A 579 16.09 14.61 14.01
C LYS A 579 15.41 13.30 13.63
N ARG A 580 14.09 13.33 13.41
CA ARG A 580 13.29 12.13 13.12
C ARG A 580 13.69 11.49 11.78
N VAL A 581 13.92 12.30 10.74
CA VAL A 581 14.40 11.80 9.44
C VAL A 581 15.82 11.24 9.55
N SER A 582 16.73 11.92 10.24
CA SER A 582 18.11 11.43 10.44
C SER A 582 18.15 10.10 11.18
N ASP A 583 17.36 9.96 12.25
CA ASP A 583 17.27 8.71 13.01
C ASP A 583 16.64 7.57 12.20
N ALA A 584 15.55 7.84 11.49
CA ALA A 584 14.90 6.85 10.64
C ALA A 584 15.82 6.40 9.50
N LEU A 585 16.53 7.34 8.85
CA LEU A 585 17.50 7.04 7.80
C LEU A 585 18.63 6.14 8.31
N ARG A 586 19.22 6.49 9.46
CA ARG A 586 20.30 5.71 10.10
C ARG A 586 19.88 4.28 10.43
N ARG A 587 18.61 4.06 10.79
CA ARG A 587 18.05 2.73 11.09
C ARG A 587 17.56 1.99 9.86
N GLY A 588 17.66 2.57 8.67
CA GLY A 588 17.06 2.03 7.45
C GLY A 588 15.52 1.99 7.50
N GLN A 589 14.89 2.75 8.39
CA GLN A 589 13.43 2.79 8.61
C GLN A 589 12.78 4.06 8.05
N LEU A 590 13.48 4.82 7.20
CA LEU A 590 12.90 5.98 6.52
C LEU A 590 12.07 5.53 5.32
N PHE A 591 10.77 5.85 5.34
CA PHE A 591 9.90 5.65 4.20
C PHE A 591 9.89 6.89 3.31
N LYS A 592 9.85 6.64 2.00
CA LYS A 592 9.91 7.68 0.97
C LYS A 592 8.66 7.60 0.12
N LEU A 593 7.99 8.73 -0.04
CA LEU A 593 6.71 8.84 -0.72
C LEU A 593 6.84 9.76 -1.92
N LEU A 594 6.19 9.37 -3.02
CA LEU A 594 5.96 10.22 -4.17
C LEU A 594 4.46 10.46 -4.33
N GLY A 595 4.06 11.72 -4.32
CA GLY A 595 2.73 12.19 -4.68
C GLY A 595 2.72 12.66 -6.14
N ALA A 596 1.87 12.08 -6.98
CA ALA A 596 1.65 12.50 -8.35
C ALA A 596 0.23 13.07 -8.50
N THR A 597 0.15 14.38 -8.76
CA THR A 597 -1.11 15.11 -8.96
C THR A 597 -1.42 15.24 -10.44
N SER A 598 -2.50 14.60 -10.88
CA SER A 598 -2.96 14.68 -12.27
C SER A 598 -3.58 16.05 -12.58
N LYS A 599 -3.85 16.31 -13.87
CA LYS A 599 -4.43 17.59 -14.32
C LYS A 599 -5.84 17.85 -13.77
N ASP A 600 -6.62 16.80 -13.50
CA ASP A 600 -7.93 16.84 -12.82
C ASP A 600 -7.80 16.88 -11.28
N GLY A 601 -6.57 16.99 -10.77
CA GLY A 601 -6.28 17.11 -9.35
C GLY A 601 -6.35 15.81 -8.56
N LYS A 602 -6.43 14.65 -9.23
CA LYS A 602 -6.36 13.34 -8.54
C LYS A 602 -4.98 13.18 -7.92
N LEU A 603 -4.95 12.77 -6.66
CA LEU A 603 -3.73 12.53 -5.89
C LEU A 603 -3.39 11.05 -5.94
N VAL A 604 -2.23 10.70 -6.48
CA VAL A 604 -1.70 9.33 -6.45
C VAL A 604 -0.46 9.31 -5.57
N MET A 605 -0.54 8.74 -4.38
CA MET A 605 0.60 8.62 -3.46
C MET A 605 1.08 7.18 -3.42
N PHE A 606 2.39 6.97 -3.42
CA PHE A 606 2.96 5.62 -3.33
C PHE A 606 4.34 5.63 -2.68
N LYS A 607 4.74 4.49 -2.11
CA LYS A 607 6.08 4.28 -1.58
C LYS A 607 7.07 4.09 -2.71
N ILE A 608 8.23 4.70 -2.60
CA ILE A 608 9.29 4.61 -3.61
C ILE A 608 10.59 4.03 -3.04
N ASP A 609 11.29 3.30 -3.90
CA ASP A 609 12.67 2.87 -3.69
C ASP A 609 13.55 3.48 -4.78
N MET A 610 14.52 4.29 -4.33
CA MET A 610 15.49 5.00 -5.16
C MET A 610 16.90 4.39 -5.08
N SER A 611 17.07 3.28 -4.36
CA SER A 611 18.37 2.63 -4.19
C SER A 611 19.08 2.23 -5.51
N PRO A 612 18.38 1.88 -6.63
CA PRO A 612 19.07 1.55 -7.88
C PRO A 612 19.82 2.72 -8.53
N VAL A 613 19.52 3.95 -8.12
CA VAL A 613 20.13 5.18 -8.67
C VAL A 613 20.80 6.02 -7.59
N ASP A 614 21.15 5.40 -6.46
CA ASP A 614 21.99 6.02 -5.43
C ASP A 614 23.45 5.72 -5.76
N PHE A 615 24.25 6.77 -6.00
CA PHE A 615 25.63 6.69 -6.45
C PHE A 615 26.55 7.61 -5.65
#